data_AF-A0A6P4Z6U5-F1
#
_entry.id   AF-A0A6P4Z6U5-F1
#
_cell.length_a   1.000
_cell.length_b   1.000
_cell.length_c   1.000
_cell.angle_alpha   90.00
_cell.angle_beta   90.00
_cell.angle_gamma   90.00
#
_symmetry.space_group_name_H-M   'P 1'
#
loop_
_entity.id
_entity.type
_entity.pdbx_description
1 polymer ?
#
loop_
_entity_poly.entity_id
_entity_poly.type
_entity_poly.pdbx_seq_one_letter_code
_entity_poly.pdbx_strand_id
1 'polypeptide(L)'
;MGAVMTHNYKAYWSEADYTPNPENMPSFDPNFGFQEPREERVMVATQKEMADARVPMKLRDYCAHKYMAWMMCRRDHMPNIWACKHERHEWDQCEFDDWVHRMKEWERERRLLKRKQLKKRLEAEEE
;
A
#
# COMPACT_ATOMS: atom_id res chain seq x y z
N MET A 1 -13.79 25.12 -0.19
CA MET A 1 -12.72 24.76 -1.15
C MET A 1 -11.37 25.22 -0.59
N GLY A 2 -11.07 24.81 0.65
CA GLY A 2 -9.96 25.36 1.42
C GLY A 2 -8.80 24.36 1.48
N ALA A 3 -7.61 24.86 1.14
CA ALA A 3 -6.30 24.41 1.61
C ALA A 3 -6.04 22.88 1.66
N VAL A 4 -6.18 22.18 0.53
CA VAL A 4 -5.30 21.03 0.30
C VAL A 4 -4.09 21.55 -0.47
N MET A 5 -3.13 22.15 0.25
CA MET A 5 -1.79 22.34 -0.29
C MET A 5 -1.33 20.96 -0.78
N THR A 6 -1.03 20.86 -2.09
CA THR A 6 -0.68 19.60 -2.73
C THR A 6 0.46 18.91 -1.97
N HIS A 7 0.51 17.58 -1.99
CA HIS A 7 1.59 16.81 -1.37
C HIS A 7 2.97 17.38 -1.71
N ASN A 8 3.15 17.79 -2.97
CA ASN A 8 4.39 18.39 -3.47
C ASN A 8 4.74 19.71 -2.78
N TYR A 9 3.76 20.60 -2.54
CA TYR A 9 4.04 21.83 -1.80
C TYR A 9 4.55 21.54 -0.39
N LYS A 10 3.98 20.55 0.29
CA LYS A 10 4.45 20.14 1.62
C LYS A 10 5.86 19.55 1.56
N ALA A 11 6.10 18.67 0.60
CA ALA A 11 7.41 18.02 0.43
C ALA A 11 8.53 19.00 0.10
N TYR A 12 8.26 20.04 -0.70
CA TYR A 12 9.31 20.96 -1.15
C TYR A 12 9.43 22.25 -0.31
N TRP A 13 8.32 22.81 0.20
CA TRP A 13 8.33 24.15 0.82
C TRP A 13 7.97 24.18 2.30
N SER A 14 6.98 23.40 2.75
CA SER A 14 6.43 23.59 4.10
C SER A 14 6.94 22.59 5.14
N GLU A 15 7.11 21.33 4.76
CA GLU A 15 7.29 20.19 5.68
C GLU A 15 8.43 19.27 5.22
N ALA A 16 9.40 19.81 4.48
CA ALA A 16 10.46 19.04 3.82
C ALA A 16 11.22 18.11 4.76
N ASP A 17 11.43 18.53 6.02
CA ASP A 17 12.21 17.78 7.00
C ASP A 17 11.60 16.43 7.41
N TYR A 18 10.26 16.30 7.35
CA TYR A 18 9.55 15.12 7.84
C TYR A 18 8.62 14.48 6.81
N THR A 19 8.61 14.98 5.57
CA THR A 19 7.96 14.30 4.45
C THR A 19 8.85 13.14 3.98
N PRO A 20 8.34 11.89 3.99
CA PRO A 20 9.13 10.73 3.58
C PRO A 20 9.39 10.73 2.07
N ASN A 21 10.59 10.30 1.68
CA ASN A 21 10.97 10.14 0.28
C ASN A 21 10.40 8.81 -0.28
N PRO A 22 9.59 8.83 -1.36
CA PRO A 22 9.00 7.61 -1.93
C PRO A 22 10.01 6.55 -2.40
N GLU A 23 11.24 6.94 -2.75
CA GLU A 23 12.25 5.99 -3.25
C GLU A 23 12.95 5.22 -2.13
N ASN A 24 13.08 5.83 -0.94
CA ASN A 24 13.87 5.30 0.17
C ASN A 24 13.02 4.94 1.40
N MET A 25 11.71 4.69 1.21
CA MET A 25 10.82 4.18 2.25
C MET A 25 10.82 2.65 2.29
N PRO A 26 10.72 2.00 3.47
CA PRO A 26 10.61 2.54 4.82
C PRO A 26 11.98 2.73 5.54
N SER A 27 12.14 3.86 6.25
CA SER A 27 13.35 4.17 7.02
C SER A 27 13.40 3.61 8.46
N PHE A 28 12.25 3.24 9.02
CA PHE A 28 12.12 2.72 10.38
C PHE A 28 11.82 1.22 10.38
N ASP A 29 12.24 0.53 11.43
CA ASP A 29 11.93 -0.88 11.65
C ASP A 29 10.39 -1.14 11.60
N PRO A 30 9.92 -2.18 10.89
CA PRO A 30 8.49 -2.51 10.83
C PRO A 30 7.84 -2.77 12.20
N ASN A 31 8.58 -3.31 13.17
CA ASN A 31 8.06 -3.61 14.51
C ASN A 31 8.13 -2.42 15.47
N PHE A 32 8.77 -1.31 15.08
CA PHE A 32 8.87 -0.12 15.93
C PHE A 32 7.50 0.46 16.29
N GLY A 33 7.19 0.48 17.59
CA GLY A 33 5.95 1.04 18.15
C GLY A 33 4.77 0.06 18.24
N PHE A 34 4.97 -1.21 17.88
CA PHE A 34 4.00 -2.28 18.12
C PHE A 34 4.37 -3.02 19.41
N GLN A 35 3.38 -3.38 20.23
CA GLN A 35 3.60 -4.15 21.46
C GLN A 35 3.88 -5.63 21.16
N GLU A 36 3.25 -6.14 20.11
CA GLU A 36 3.40 -7.48 19.58
C GLU A 36 4.04 -7.42 18.17
N PRO A 37 4.70 -8.48 17.71
CA PRO A 37 5.22 -8.54 16.35
C PRO A 37 4.08 -8.40 15.34
N ARG A 38 4.30 -7.58 14.30
CA ARG A 38 3.30 -7.36 13.26
C ARG A 38 3.07 -8.67 12.48
N GLU A 39 1.81 -9.06 12.35
CA GLU A 39 1.44 -10.19 11.50
C GLU A 39 1.80 -9.93 10.04
N GLU A 40 2.44 -10.90 9.41
CA GLU A 40 2.80 -10.84 8.00
C GLU A 40 1.57 -11.05 7.12
N ARG A 41 1.58 -10.41 5.95
CA ARG A 41 0.53 -10.56 4.96
C ARG A 41 0.60 -11.95 4.34
N VAL A 42 -0.51 -12.68 4.37
CA VAL A 42 -0.56 -14.04 3.81
C VAL A 42 -0.86 -13.97 2.31
N MET A 43 0.03 -14.57 1.51
CA MET A 43 -0.21 -14.81 0.09
C MET A 43 -1.10 -16.06 -0.07
N VAL A 44 -2.30 -15.89 -0.63
CA VAL A 44 -3.23 -17.01 -0.85
C VAL A 44 -2.89 -17.80 -2.12
N ALA A 45 -2.49 -17.12 -3.19
CA ALA A 45 -2.13 -17.77 -4.45
C ALA A 45 -0.69 -18.31 -4.41
N THR A 46 -0.49 -19.54 -4.89
CA THR A 46 0.86 -20.09 -5.02
C THR A 46 1.58 -19.53 -6.25
N GLN A 47 2.92 -19.51 -6.20
CA GLN A 47 3.73 -19.01 -7.32
C GLN A 47 3.54 -19.81 -8.61
N LYS A 48 3.28 -21.13 -8.50
CA LYS A 48 3.04 -22.01 -9.65
C LYS A 48 1.72 -21.68 -10.33
N GLU A 49 0.64 -21.52 -9.57
CA GLU A 49 -0.67 -21.14 -10.09
C GLU A 49 -0.63 -19.80 -10.85
N MET A 50 0.08 -18.80 -10.32
CA MET A 50 0.24 -17.50 -11.00
C MET A 50 1.04 -17.60 -12.31
N ALA A 51 2.03 -18.49 -12.36
CA ALA A 51 2.82 -18.74 -13.56
C ALA A 51 2.00 -19.47 -14.63
N ASP A 52 1.26 -20.50 -14.23
CA ASP A 52 0.39 -21.29 -15.11
C ASP A 52 -0.75 -20.45 -15.70
N ALA A 53 -1.34 -19.57 -14.88
CA ALA A 53 -2.34 -18.59 -15.31
C ALA A 53 -1.76 -17.45 -16.18
N ARG A 54 -0.43 -17.39 -16.34
CA ARG A 54 0.30 -16.34 -17.10
C ARG A 54 -0.08 -14.92 -16.65
N VAL A 55 -0.17 -14.70 -15.34
CA VAL A 55 -0.48 -13.38 -14.78
C VAL A 55 0.66 -12.40 -15.09
N PRO A 56 0.38 -11.17 -15.58
CA PRO A 56 1.40 -10.14 -15.76
C PRO A 56 2.12 -9.79 -14.46
N MET A 57 3.41 -9.46 -14.52
CA MET A 57 4.22 -9.18 -13.31
C MET A 57 3.63 -8.08 -12.42
N LYS A 58 2.98 -7.08 -13.00
CA LYS A 58 2.35 -5.97 -12.27
C LYS A 58 1.11 -6.36 -11.44
N LEU A 59 0.53 -7.53 -11.72
CA LEU A 59 -0.70 -8.01 -11.08
C LEU A 59 -0.42 -9.22 -10.16
N ARG A 60 0.86 -9.54 -9.92
CA ARG A 60 1.29 -10.62 -9.02
C ARG A 60 1.44 -10.11 -7.59
N ASP A 61 0.41 -9.43 -7.12
CA ASP A 61 0.34 -8.87 -5.77
C ASP A 61 -0.41 -9.83 -4.82
N TYR A 62 -0.57 -9.45 -3.54
CA TYR A 62 -1.36 -10.20 -2.56
C TYR A 62 -2.79 -10.50 -3.04
N CYS A 63 -3.31 -9.62 -3.91
CA CYS A 63 -4.64 -9.73 -4.50
C CYS A 63 -4.77 -10.68 -5.72
N ALA A 64 -3.67 -11.30 -6.20
CA ALA A 64 -3.66 -12.06 -7.45
C ALA A 64 -4.69 -13.22 -7.52
N HIS A 65 -5.07 -13.78 -6.37
CA HIS A 65 -6.08 -14.83 -6.28
C HIS A 65 -7.47 -14.38 -6.80
N LYS A 66 -7.88 -13.13 -6.53
CA LYS A 66 -9.13 -12.57 -7.05
C LYS A 66 -9.06 -12.28 -8.55
N TYR A 67 -7.90 -11.81 -9.02
CA TYR A 67 -7.67 -11.59 -10.44
C TYR A 67 -7.80 -12.89 -11.24
N MET A 68 -7.24 -14.00 -10.74
CA MET A 68 -7.37 -15.31 -11.37
C MET A 68 -8.83 -15.76 -11.43
N ALA A 69 -9.60 -15.59 -10.35
CA ALA A 69 -11.04 -15.91 -10.34
C ALA A 69 -11.79 -15.14 -11.44
N TRP A 70 -11.63 -13.81 -11.50
CA TRP A 70 -12.24 -12.96 -12.53
C TRP A 70 -11.90 -13.42 -13.96
N MET A 71 -10.64 -13.81 -14.19
CA MET A 71 -10.20 -14.30 -15.49
C MET A 71 -10.79 -15.67 -15.84
N MET A 72 -10.99 -16.55 -14.86
CA MET A 72 -11.66 -17.85 -15.04
C MET A 72 -13.14 -17.65 -15.43
N CYS A 73 -13.87 -16.84 -14.68
CA CYS A 73 -15.27 -16.50 -14.98
C CYS A 73 -15.43 -15.85 -16.36
N ARG A 74 -14.50 -14.99 -16.79
CA ARG A 74 -14.52 -14.42 -18.14
C ARG A 74 -14.31 -15.48 -19.23
N ARG A 75 -13.52 -16.52 -18.95
CA ARG A 75 -13.32 -17.64 -19.88
C ARG A 75 -14.57 -18.51 -19.98
N ASP A 76 -15.21 -18.78 -18.85
CA ASP A 76 -16.33 -19.73 -18.77
C ASP A 76 -17.65 -19.13 -19.29
N HIS A 77 -17.83 -17.81 -19.16
CA HIS A 77 -19.05 -17.10 -19.60
C HIS A 77 -18.96 -16.42 -20.97
N MET A 78 -17.93 -16.70 -21.77
CA MET A 78 -17.83 -16.21 -23.15
C MET A 78 -19.04 -16.72 -23.98
N PRO A 79 -19.85 -15.88 -24.66
CA PRO A 79 -19.63 -14.47 -25.09
C PRO A 79 -20.27 -13.38 -24.20
N ASN A 80 -20.86 -13.73 -23.06
CA ASN A 80 -21.53 -12.76 -22.20
C ASN A 80 -20.53 -12.00 -21.30
N ILE A 81 -20.11 -10.81 -21.77
CA ILE A 81 -19.10 -9.96 -21.11
C ILE A 81 -19.60 -9.40 -19.76
N TRP A 82 -20.92 -9.29 -19.56
CA TRP A 82 -21.50 -8.58 -18.42
C TRP A 82 -21.78 -9.46 -17.20
N ALA A 83 -21.68 -10.78 -17.32
CA ALA A 83 -21.98 -11.72 -16.24
C ALA A 83 -21.01 -11.60 -15.06
N CYS A 84 -19.75 -11.21 -15.32
CA CYS A 84 -18.66 -11.29 -14.35
C CYS A 84 -18.41 -10.01 -13.52
N LYS A 85 -19.46 -9.26 -13.18
CA LYS A 85 -19.31 -7.98 -12.46
C LYS A 85 -18.92 -8.16 -10.99
N HIS A 86 -19.45 -9.18 -10.33
CA HIS A 86 -19.18 -9.42 -8.91
C HIS A 86 -17.71 -9.74 -8.67
N GLU A 87 -17.14 -10.67 -9.43
CA GLU A 87 -15.73 -11.05 -9.26
C GLU A 87 -14.77 -9.91 -9.60
N ARG A 88 -15.12 -9.08 -10.59
CA ARG A 88 -14.37 -7.86 -10.88
C ARG A 88 -14.38 -6.92 -9.68
N HIS A 89 -15.55 -6.69 -9.09
CA HIS A 89 -15.67 -5.82 -7.92
C HIS A 89 -14.91 -6.34 -6.72
N GLU A 90 -14.90 -7.66 -6.48
CA GLU A 90 -14.09 -8.25 -5.42
C GLU A 90 -12.59 -8.03 -5.62
N TRP A 91 -12.11 -8.12 -6.87
CA TRP A 91 -10.73 -7.78 -7.20
C TRP A 91 -10.44 -6.29 -6.99
N ASP A 92 -11.30 -5.40 -7.50
CA ASP A 92 -11.16 -3.95 -7.34
C ASP A 92 -11.15 -3.51 -5.86
N GLN A 93 -11.99 -4.14 -5.01
CA GLN A 93 -12.02 -3.89 -3.58
C GLN A 93 -10.72 -4.28 -2.89
N CYS A 94 -10.18 -5.43 -3.25
CA CYS A 94 -8.94 -5.94 -2.69
C CYS A 94 -7.73 -5.09 -3.11
N GLU A 95 -7.68 -4.59 -4.35
CA GLU A 95 -6.69 -3.58 -4.76
C GLU A 95 -6.83 -2.26 -4.00
N PHE A 96 -8.06 -1.84 -3.72
CA PHE A 96 -8.34 -0.66 -2.92
C PHE A 96 -7.83 -0.82 -1.48
N ASP A 97 -8.06 -1.97 -0.85
CA ASP A 97 -7.58 -2.25 0.51
C ASP A 97 -6.04 -2.27 0.57
N ASP A 98 -5.38 -2.81 -0.47
CA ASP A 98 -3.92 -2.76 -0.61
C ASP A 98 -3.40 -1.33 -0.83
N TRP A 99 -4.15 -0.50 -1.55
CA TRP A 99 -3.83 0.92 -1.66
C TRP A 99 -3.97 1.67 -0.33
N VAL A 100 -5.05 1.43 0.41
CA VAL A 100 -5.26 1.99 1.77
C VAL A 100 -4.13 1.57 2.71
N HIS A 101 -3.64 0.34 2.58
CA HIS A 101 -2.51 -0.11 3.38
C HIS A 101 -1.23 0.68 3.08
N ARG A 102 -0.89 0.88 1.81
CA ARG A 102 0.27 1.70 1.40
C ARG A 102 0.16 3.14 1.90
N MET A 103 -1.05 3.72 1.91
CA MET A 103 -1.28 5.04 2.50
C MET A 103 -0.99 5.05 4.02
N LYS A 104 -1.41 4.00 4.75
CA LYS A 104 -1.14 3.88 6.19
C LYS A 104 0.36 3.78 6.47
N GLU A 105 1.12 3.07 5.63
CA GLU A 105 2.58 2.98 5.75
C GLU A 105 3.26 4.34 5.52
N TRP A 106 2.82 5.08 4.49
CA TRP A 106 3.31 6.43 4.23
C TRP A 106 3.01 7.39 5.40
N GLU A 107 1.79 7.37 5.93
CA GLU A 107 1.44 8.20 7.09
C GLU A 107 2.21 7.80 8.36
N ARG A 108 2.43 6.50 8.58
CA ARG A 108 3.25 6.00 9.70
C ARG A 108 4.64 6.60 9.64
N GLU A 109 5.30 6.52 8.48
CA GLU A 109 6.65 7.05 8.32
C GLU A 109 6.70 8.56 8.54
N ARG A 110 5.77 9.32 7.95
CA ARG A 110 5.66 10.77 8.17
C ARG A 110 5.51 11.14 9.65
N ARG A 111 4.67 10.41 10.40
CA ARG A 111 4.47 10.66 11.85
C ARG A 111 5.73 10.30 12.66
N LEU A 112 6.44 9.25 12.29
CA LEU A 112 7.68 8.84 12.94
C LEU A 112 8.82 9.84 12.69
N LEU A 113 8.98 10.32 11.45
CA LEU A 113 9.94 11.38 11.13
C LEU A 113 9.66 12.67 11.92
N LYS A 114 8.39 13.07 11.99
CA LYS A 114 7.98 14.24 12.78
C LYS A 114 8.32 14.07 14.26
N ARG A 115 8.07 12.89 14.85
CA ARG A 115 8.46 12.58 16.23
C ARG A 115 9.97 12.62 16.43
N LYS A 116 10.74 12.06 15.50
CA LYS A 116 12.22 12.09 15.54
C LYS A 116 12.75 13.51 15.51
N GLN A 117 12.18 14.38 14.67
CA GLN A 117 12.56 15.79 14.60
C GLN A 117 12.22 16.54 15.89
N LEU A 118 11.02 16.33 16.45
CA LEU A 118 10.63 16.92 17.73
C LEU A 118 11.59 16.50 18.85
N LYS A 119 11.94 15.21 18.93
CA LYS A 119 12.89 14.71 19.94
C LYS A 119 14.26 15.40 19.83
N LYS A 120 14.80 15.53 18.61
CA LYS A 120 16.07 16.23 18.35
C LYS A 120 16.03 17.70 18.79
N ARG A 121 14.89 18.37 18.59
CA ARG A 121 14.72 19.77 19.00
C ARG A 121 14.72 19.92 20.52
N LEU A 122 14.04 19.02 21.23
CA LEU A 122 14.01 19.01 22.69
C LEU A 122 15.41 18.71 23.26
N GLU A 123 16.10 17.71 22.71
CA GLU A 123 17.49 17.39 23.09
C GLU A 123 18.42 18.61 22.90
N ALA A 124 18.25 19.38 21.82
CA ALA A 124 19.01 20.60 21.57
C ALA A 124 18.61 21.80 22.44
N GLU A 125 17.43 21.78 23.08
CA GLU A 125 16.99 22.79 24.05
C GLU A 125 17.46 22.46 25.47
N GLU A 126 17.71 21.18 25.75
CA GLU A 126 18.25 20.67 27.03
C GLU A 126 19.78 20.83 27.14
N GLU A 127 20.50 20.86 26.01
CA GLU A 127 21.94 21.14 25.88
C GLU A 127 22.28 22.64 25.99
#